data_AF-A0A437AJC2-F1
#
_entry.id   AF-A0A437AJC2-F1
#
_cell.length_a   1.000
_cell.length_b   1.000
_cell.length_c   1.000
_cell.angle_alpha   90.00
_cell.angle_beta   90.00
_cell.angle_gamma   90.00
#
_symmetry.space_group_name_H-M   'P 1'
#
loop_
_entity.id
_entity.type
_entity.pdbx_description
1 polymer ?
#
loop_
_entity_poly.entity_id
_entity_poly.type
_entity_poly.pdbx_seq_one_letter_code
_entity_poly.pdbx_strand_id
1 'polypeptide(L)'
;MLFLKIIVAQITFPHAERNTSIYELNDPAVLLVNKEHPSKPVTLFDYVNLSQVHLPVGLHELHEEILKYQLWHVYYENNARKFYLELEYDKNVTTEVEGNLLQARKGKSQPEMRARTLDSGKYFEIVHDEMCLTVDPAKSEVRDSYPLRFKPCTKSENQSFAFVSKMQAVCKLGNELCPKDEDDLFAAEAVVLKRLSQFIS
;
A
#
# COMPACT_ATOMS: atom_id res chain seq x y z
N MET A 1 -33.53 41.24 -27.73
CA MET A 1 -32.66 41.01 -26.55
C MET A 1 -33.35 40.00 -25.66
N LEU A 2 -32.79 38.91 -25.16
CA LEU A 2 -31.60 38.11 -25.41
C LEU A 2 -31.99 36.74 -24.79
N PHE A 3 -32.04 35.66 -25.57
CA PHE A 3 -32.37 34.32 -25.07
C PHE A 3 -31.16 33.72 -24.36
N LEU A 4 -31.26 33.42 -23.06
CA LEU A 4 -30.28 32.54 -22.39
C LEU A 4 -30.80 31.10 -22.45
N LYS A 5 -30.26 30.30 -23.37
CA LYS A 5 -30.35 28.83 -23.32
C LYS A 5 -29.34 28.34 -22.28
N ILE A 6 -29.82 27.81 -21.17
CA ILE A 6 -29.00 27.08 -20.22
C ILE A 6 -28.66 25.74 -20.88
N ILE A 7 -27.43 25.61 -21.38
CA ILE A 7 -26.87 24.32 -21.79
C ILE A 7 -26.47 23.62 -20.50
N VAL A 8 -27.30 22.69 -20.05
CA VAL A 8 -26.90 21.70 -19.05
C VAL A 8 -25.90 20.79 -19.76
N ALA A 9 -24.62 21.06 -19.59
CA ALA A 9 -23.58 20.10 -19.94
C ALA A 9 -23.80 18.91 -19.01
N GLN A 10 -24.42 17.85 -19.54
CA GLN A 10 -24.32 16.53 -18.94
C GLN A 10 -22.83 16.21 -18.90
N ILE A 11 -22.25 16.30 -17.71
CA ILE A 11 -20.95 15.69 -17.43
C ILE A 11 -21.22 14.19 -17.50
N THR A 12 -21.13 13.62 -18.69
CA THR A 12 -20.97 12.19 -18.86
C THR A 12 -19.60 11.89 -18.26
N PHE A 13 -19.60 11.36 -17.03
CA PHE A 13 -18.43 10.70 -16.48
C PHE A 13 -17.94 9.73 -17.56
N PRO A 14 -16.68 9.81 -18.00
CA PRO A 14 -16.15 8.79 -18.87
C PRO A 14 -16.37 7.48 -18.14
N HIS A 15 -17.14 6.59 -18.79
CA HIS A 15 -17.23 5.19 -18.43
C HIS A 15 -15.81 4.75 -18.08
N ALA A 16 -15.55 4.47 -16.80
CA ALA A 16 -14.26 4.00 -16.36
C ALA A 16 -14.01 2.73 -17.16
N GLU A 17 -13.17 2.85 -18.19
CA GLU A 17 -12.81 1.71 -19.02
C GLU A 17 -12.33 0.63 -18.06
N ARG A 18 -12.92 -0.55 -18.20
CA ARG A 18 -12.45 -1.79 -17.61
C ARG A 18 -11.13 -2.18 -18.31
N ASN A 19 -10.21 -1.23 -18.40
CA ASN A 19 -8.86 -1.41 -18.87
C ASN A 19 -8.03 -1.81 -17.67
N THR A 20 -8.24 -3.05 -17.20
CA THR A 20 -7.18 -3.76 -16.48
C THR A 20 -6.08 -3.98 -17.49
N SER A 21 -5.24 -2.96 -17.63
CA SER A 21 -4.03 -2.97 -18.42
C SER A 21 -3.29 -4.29 -18.14
N ILE A 22 -2.81 -4.96 -19.18
CA ILE A 22 -1.91 -6.13 -19.08
C ILE A 22 -0.71 -5.86 -18.15
N TYR A 23 -0.39 -4.60 -17.88
CA TYR A 23 0.59 -4.19 -16.87
C TYR A 23 0.09 -4.36 -15.42
N GLU A 24 -1.19 -4.10 -15.13
CA GLU A 24 -1.79 -4.30 -13.78
C GLU A 24 -1.79 -5.79 -13.38
N LEU A 25 -1.88 -6.72 -14.33
CA LEU A 25 -1.81 -8.16 -14.03
C LEU A 25 -0.39 -8.65 -13.73
N ASN A 26 0.61 -8.02 -14.33
CA ASN A 26 1.99 -8.39 -14.09
C ASN A 26 2.48 -7.73 -12.81
N ASP A 27 2.36 -6.41 -12.69
CA ASP A 27 2.84 -5.61 -11.55
C ASP A 27 1.66 -4.87 -10.90
N PRO A 28 0.80 -5.58 -10.16
CA PRO A 28 -0.37 -4.95 -9.54
C PRO A 28 0.03 -4.06 -8.36
N ALA A 29 -0.54 -2.86 -8.33
CA ALA A 29 -0.55 -2.06 -7.11
C ALA A 29 -1.48 -2.70 -6.07
N VAL A 30 -1.00 -2.80 -4.84
CA VAL A 30 -1.71 -3.41 -3.71
C VAL A 30 -1.69 -2.48 -2.51
N LEU A 31 -2.57 -2.75 -1.55
CA LEU A 31 -2.51 -2.18 -0.23
C LEU A 31 -1.73 -3.14 0.68
N LEU A 32 -0.87 -2.60 1.54
CA LEU A 32 -0.25 -3.36 2.61
C LEU A 32 -1.07 -3.13 3.88
N VAL A 33 -1.59 -4.19 4.50
CA VAL A 33 -2.39 -4.11 5.75
C VAL A 33 -1.73 -4.94 6.84
N ASN A 34 -1.97 -4.57 8.09
CA ASN A 34 -1.57 -5.36 9.24
C ASN A 34 -2.72 -6.28 9.70
N LYS A 35 -2.39 -7.45 10.26
CA LYS A 35 -3.36 -8.44 10.72
C LYS A 35 -4.24 -7.94 11.87
N GLU A 36 -3.69 -7.15 12.80
CA GLU A 36 -4.46 -6.52 13.89
C GLU A 36 -5.38 -5.39 13.37
N HIS A 37 -5.00 -4.74 12.28
CA HIS A 37 -5.72 -3.61 11.68
C HIS A 37 -6.06 -3.83 10.19
N PRO A 38 -6.92 -4.80 9.84
CA PRO A 38 -7.16 -5.23 8.46
C PRO A 38 -7.93 -4.20 7.61
N SER A 39 -8.50 -3.15 8.21
CA SER A 39 -9.16 -2.05 7.50
C SER A 39 -8.26 -0.84 7.27
N LYS A 40 -7.03 -0.84 7.83
CA LYS A 40 -6.14 0.32 7.85
C LYS A 40 -4.88 0.06 7.03
N PRO A 41 -4.87 0.38 5.73
CA PRO A 41 -3.69 0.21 4.91
C PRO A 41 -2.55 1.17 5.29
N VAL A 42 -1.33 0.76 4.94
CA VAL A 42 -0.14 1.60 4.96
C VAL A 42 -0.36 2.80 4.04
N THR A 43 -0.32 3.99 4.63
CA THR A 43 -0.67 5.26 4.01
C THR A 43 0.51 6.23 4.09
N LEU A 44 0.80 6.90 2.97
CA LEU A 44 1.74 8.01 2.90
C LEU A 44 1.10 9.32 3.36
N PHE A 45 1.82 10.11 4.16
CA PHE A 45 1.37 11.42 4.63
C PHE A 45 2.26 12.55 4.13
N ASP A 46 1.74 13.78 4.22
CA ASP A 46 2.45 15.04 4.00
C ASP A 46 3.16 15.14 2.63
N TYR A 47 2.66 14.41 1.62
CA TYR A 47 3.26 14.34 0.28
C TYR A 47 3.50 15.71 -0.36
N VAL A 48 2.60 16.68 -0.11
CA VAL A 48 2.68 18.05 -0.64
C VAL A 48 3.84 18.87 -0.08
N ASN A 49 4.49 18.42 1.00
CA ASN A 49 5.64 19.10 1.56
C ASN A 49 6.88 18.87 0.69
N LEU A 50 7.21 19.86 -0.15
CA LEU A 50 8.33 19.79 -1.09
C LEU A 50 9.70 19.84 -0.41
N SER A 51 9.77 20.33 0.82
CA SER A 51 11.05 20.44 1.56
C SER A 51 11.48 19.13 2.23
N GLN A 52 10.54 18.19 2.42
CA GLN A 52 10.80 16.93 3.11
C GLN A 52 11.26 15.85 2.12
N VAL A 53 12.44 15.29 2.42
CA VAL A 53 12.96 14.10 1.74
C VAL A 53 12.27 12.86 2.29
N HIS A 54 12.19 12.73 3.62
CA HIS A 54 11.46 11.66 4.28
C HIS A 54 10.03 12.09 4.61
N LEU A 55 9.09 11.24 4.22
CA LEU A 55 7.66 11.42 4.41
C LEU A 55 7.14 10.38 5.42
N PRO A 56 6.25 10.78 6.34
CA PRO A 56 5.68 9.86 7.31
C PRO A 56 4.81 8.80 6.64
N VAL A 57 4.89 7.58 7.18
CA VAL A 57 4.05 6.45 6.79
C VAL A 57 3.40 5.86 8.05
N GLY A 58 2.14 5.45 7.95
CA GLY A 58 1.42 4.83 9.06
C GLY A 58 0.16 4.12 8.60
N LEU A 59 -0.48 3.35 9.48
CA LEU A 59 -1.77 2.72 9.17
C LEU A 59 -2.90 3.70 9.41
N HIS A 60 -3.73 3.91 8.40
CA HIS A 60 -4.87 4.83 8.46
C HIS A 60 -6.06 4.25 7.72
N GLU A 61 -7.26 4.74 8.04
CA GLU A 61 -8.49 4.21 7.43
C GLU A 61 -8.47 4.33 5.91
N LEU A 62 -9.10 3.35 5.28
CA LEU A 62 -9.34 3.36 3.85
C LEU A 62 -10.36 4.45 3.49
N HIS A 63 -9.96 5.40 2.66
CA HIS A 63 -10.85 6.45 2.14
C HIS A 63 -10.56 6.70 0.65
N GLU A 64 -11.61 7.00 -0.11
CA GLU A 64 -11.51 7.23 -1.56
C GLU A 64 -10.55 8.39 -1.89
N GLU A 65 -10.64 9.50 -1.15
CA GLU A 65 -9.87 10.73 -1.39
C GLU A 65 -8.35 10.53 -1.28
N ILE A 66 -7.92 9.54 -0.50
CA ILE A 66 -6.50 9.28 -0.21
C ILE A 66 -6.04 7.92 -0.72
N LEU A 67 -6.88 7.16 -1.43
CA LEU A 67 -6.55 5.81 -1.92
C LEU A 67 -5.25 5.79 -2.73
N LYS A 68 -4.98 6.85 -3.51
CA LYS A 68 -3.73 7.00 -4.28
C LYS A 68 -2.46 7.07 -3.42
N TYR A 69 -2.58 7.39 -2.13
CA TYR A 69 -1.49 7.41 -1.14
C TYR A 69 -1.40 6.10 -0.33
N GLN A 70 -2.25 5.11 -0.65
CA GLN A 70 -2.37 3.82 0.02
C GLN A 70 -2.05 2.64 -0.92
N LEU A 71 -1.80 2.93 -2.20
CA LEU A 71 -1.51 1.95 -3.25
C LEU A 71 -0.02 1.92 -3.53
N TRP A 72 0.54 0.71 -3.49
CA TRP A 72 1.97 0.47 -3.58
C TRP A 72 2.27 -0.67 -4.56
N HIS A 73 3.28 -0.48 -5.40
CA HIS A 73 3.98 -1.58 -6.05
C HIS A 73 4.96 -2.23 -5.09
N VAL A 74 5.19 -3.51 -5.28
CA VAL A 74 6.01 -4.32 -4.38
C VAL A 74 7.23 -4.84 -5.13
N TYR A 75 8.41 -4.40 -4.69
CA TYR A 75 9.67 -4.71 -5.35
C TYR A 75 10.61 -5.54 -4.49
N TYR A 76 11.42 -6.34 -5.19
CA TYR A 76 12.40 -7.25 -4.62
C TYR A 76 13.73 -7.12 -5.37
N GLU A 77 14.84 -6.89 -4.65
CA GLU A 77 16.17 -6.96 -5.25
C GLU A 77 16.77 -8.36 -5.08
N ASN A 78 16.78 -9.16 -6.16
CA ASN A 78 17.15 -10.59 -6.14
C ASN A 78 18.47 -10.90 -5.40
N ASN A 79 19.52 -10.12 -5.66
CA ASN A 79 20.85 -10.42 -5.12
C ASN A 79 20.98 -10.08 -3.62
N ALA A 80 20.21 -9.11 -3.15
CA ALA A 80 20.28 -8.60 -1.79
C ALA A 80 19.08 -9.02 -0.93
N ARG A 81 18.08 -9.68 -1.53
CA ARG A 81 16.78 -10.05 -0.92
C ARG A 81 16.07 -8.87 -0.27
N LYS A 82 16.27 -7.66 -0.83
CA LYS A 82 15.69 -6.43 -0.30
C LYS A 82 14.26 -6.32 -0.75
N PHE A 83 13.39 -5.92 0.17
CA PHE A 83 11.98 -5.64 0.00
C PHE A 83 11.76 -4.14 0.12
N TYR A 84 10.96 -3.57 -0.78
CA TYR A 84 10.47 -2.21 -0.64
C TYR A 84 9.17 -2.02 -1.39
N LEU A 85 8.47 -0.96 -1.00
CA LEU A 85 7.26 -0.49 -1.65
C LEU A 85 7.59 0.77 -2.46
N GLU A 86 7.03 0.88 -3.65
CA GLU A 86 7.04 2.08 -4.49
C GLU A 86 5.61 2.61 -4.61
N LEU A 87 5.41 3.92 -4.46
CA LEU A 87 4.09 4.51 -4.51
C LEU A 87 3.54 4.46 -5.94
N GLU A 88 2.33 3.96 -6.12
CA GLU A 88 1.66 3.88 -7.44
C GLU A 88 1.53 5.26 -8.10
N TYR A 89 1.18 6.28 -7.31
CA TYR A 89 0.97 7.64 -7.80
C TYR A 89 2.26 8.38 -8.17
N ASP A 90 3.40 8.02 -7.56
CA ASP A 90 4.71 8.67 -7.80
C ASP A 90 5.86 7.70 -7.58
N LYS A 91 6.42 7.22 -8.70
CA LYS A 91 7.52 6.24 -8.71
C LYS A 91 8.84 6.73 -8.11
N ASN A 92 8.96 8.04 -7.87
CA ASN A 92 10.11 8.57 -7.13
C ASN A 92 9.92 8.46 -5.61
N VAL A 93 8.82 7.89 -5.12
CA VAL A 93 8.56 7.71 -3.70
C VAL A 93 8.59 6.23 -3.35
N THR A 94 9.55 5.84 -2.53
CA THR A 94 9.73 4.45 -2.08
C THR A 94 9.87 4.38 -0.58
N THR A 95 9.48 3.27 0.05
CA THR A 95 9.67 3.05 1.48
C THR A 95 11.13 2.77 1.84
N GLU A 96 11.56 3.27 3.01
CA GLU A 96 12.84 2.95 3.61
C GLU A 96 12.76 2.95 5.14
N VAL A 97 13.85 2.53 5.77
CA VAL A 97 14.02 2.59 7.22
C VAL A 97 14.73 3.91 7.56
N GLU A 98 14.10 4.74 8.39
CA GLU A 98 14.71 5.96 8.93
C GLU A 98 14.75 5.85 10.47
N GLY A 99 15.95 5.67 11.02
CA GLY A 99 16.13 5.32 12.43
C GLY A 99 15.47 3.98 12.76
N ASN A 100 14.34 4.01 13.47
CA ASN A 100 13.53 2.82 13.76
C ASN A 100 12.12 2.88 13.17
N LEU A 101 11.86 3.83 12.27
CA LEU A 101 10.55 4.02 11.64
C LEU A 101 10.57 3.49 10.22
N LEU A 102 9.42 2.96 9.78
CA LEU A 102 9.13 2.89 8.35
C LEU A 102 8.71 4.29 7.88
N GLN A 103 9.43 4.80 6.89
CA GLN A 103 9.10 6.05 6.22
C GLN A 103 9.10 5.84 4.72
N ALA A 104 8.64 6.85 3.97
CA ALA A 104 8.85 6.91 2.54
C ALA A 104 9.87 8.01 2.22
N ARG A 105 10.60 7.85 1.13
CA ARG A 105 11.63 8.78 0.68
C ARG A 105 11.32 9.26 -0.71
N LYS A 106 11.45 10.56 -0.95
CA LYS A 106 11.50 11.14 -2.29
C LYS A 106 12.89 10.98 -2.90
N GLY A 107 12.96 10.47 -4.13
CA GLY A 107 14.19 10.25 -4.87
C GLY A 107 14.89 8.95 -4.51
N LYS A 108 16.23 8.94 -4.59
CA LYS A 108 17.02 7.71 -4.42
C LYS A 108 16.96 7.20 -2.98
N SER A 109 16.29 6.07 -2.78
CA SER A 109 16.28 5.27 -1.55
C SER A 109 17.35 4.17 -1.57
N GLN A 110 17.71 3.67 -0.39
CA GLN A 110 18.48 2.44 -0.23
C GLN A 110 17.65 1.45 0.60
N PRO A 111 16.86 0.59 -0.06
CA PRO A 111 16.00 -0.33 0.67
C PRO A 111 16.85 -1.37 1.41
N GLU A 112 16.50 -1.65 2.66
CA GLU A 112 17.23 -2.62 3.51
C GLU A 112 16.28 -3.60 4.22
N MET A 113 14.98 -3.43 4.03
CA MET A 113 13.99 -4.36 4.58
C MET A 113 14.06 -5.69 3.83
N ARG A 114 13.62 -6.76 4.47
CA ARG A 114 13.39 -8.09 3.88
C ARG A 114 12.00 -8.55 4.29
N ALA A 115 11.48 -9.58 3.65
CA ALA A 115 10.26 -10.24 4.08
C ALA A 115 10.53 -11.66 4.56
N ARG A 116 9.77 -12.13 5.55
CA ARG A 116 9.84 -13.49 6.11
C ARG A 116 8.43 -14.09 6.15
N THR A 117 8.24 -15.28 5.58
CA THR A 117 6.91 -15.91 5.52
C THR A 117 6.44 -16.36 6.91
N LEU A 118 5.13 -16.34 7.13
CA LEU A 118 4.50 -17.05 8.24
C LEU A 118 3.80 -18.33 7.72
N ASP A 119 3.49 -19.25 8.65
CA ASP A 119 3.05 -20.66 8.46
C ASP A 119 1.85 -20.90 7.49
N SER A 120 1.25 -19.84 6.92
CA SER A 120 0.07 -19.90 6.04
C SER A 120 0.24 -19.21 4.68
N GLY A 121 1.42 -18.67 4.36
CA GLY A 121 1.73 -18.04 3.06
C GLY A 121 1.00 -16.74 2.73
N LYS A 122 -0.14 -16.46 3.37
CA LYS A 122 -0.90 -15.20 3.24
C LYS A 122 -0.27 -14.06 4.02
N TYR A 123 0.22 -14.36 5.22
CA TYR A 123 0.83 -13.38 6.11
C TYR A 123 2.34 -13.52 6.11
N PHE A 124 3.02 -12.39 6.26
CA PHE A 124 4.47 -12.30 6.32
C PHE A 124 4.89 -11.20 7.29
N GLU A 125 6.12 -11.28 7.77
CA GLU A 125 6.77 -10.24 8.55
C GLU A 125 7.67 -9.42 7.62
N ILE A 126 7.79 -8.12 7.90
CA ILE A 126 8.78 -7.25 7.25
C ILE A 126 9.89 -7.01 8.27
N VAL A 127 11.14 -7.31 7.92
CA VAL A 127 12.27 -7.31 8.84
C VAL A 127 13.42 -6.44 8.37
N HIS A 128 14.13 -5.83 9.30
CA HIS A 128 15.37 -5.08 9.09
C HIS A 128 16.26 -5.28 10.32
N ASP A 129 17.51 -5.71 10.13
CA ASP A 129 18.49 -5.98 11.21
C ASP A 129 17.93 -6.78 12.40
N GLU A 130 17.23 -7.89 12.11
CA GLU A 130 16.58 -8.78 13.09
C GLU A 130 15.42 -8.15 13.89
N MET A 131 15.00 -6.95 13.50
CA MET A 131 13.83 -6.25 14.01
C MET A 131 12.66 -6.40 13.04
N CYS A 132 11.46 -6.54 13.56
CA CYS A 132 10.23 -6.68 12.80
C CYS A 132 9.48 -5.36 12.76
N LEU A 133 8.97 -5.01 11.58
CA LEU A 133 8.02 -3.92 11.42
C LEU A 133 6.81 -4.20 12.30
N THR A 134 6.47 -3.23 13.15
CA THR A 134 5.48 -3.37 14.20
C THR A 134 4.55 -2.17 14.18
N VAL A 135 3.26 -2.42 14.28
CA VAL A 135 2.27 -1.37 14.51
C VAL A 135 2.34 -0.94 15.97
N ASP A 136 2.54 0.36 16.21
CA ASP A 136 2.45 0.93 17.55
C ASP A 136 1.00 0.84 18.06
N PRO A 137 0.76 0.49 19.34
CA PRO A 137 -0.59 0.32 19.87
C PRO A 137 -1.37 1.64 19.99
N ALA A 138 -0.65 2.76 20.07
CA ALA A 138 -1.22 4.10 20.16
C ALA A 138 -1.09 4.82 18.81
N LYS A 139 -2.14 5.58 18.46
CA LYS A 139 -2.10 6.49 17.31
C LYS A 139 -1.09 7.62 17.57
N SER A 140 -0.59 8.21 16.49
CA SER A 140 0.20 9.44 16.57
C SER A 140 -0.65 10.59 17.13
N GLU A 141 -0.04 11.45 17.94
CA GLU A 141 -0.69 12.68 18.41
C GLU A 141 -0.86 13.72 17.30
N VAL A 142 -0.07 13.61 16.22
CA VAL A 142 -0.02 14.58 15.12
C VAL A 142 -0.86 14.14 13.92
N ARG A 143 -1.07 12.82 13.76
CA ARG A 143 -1.78 12.22 12.61
C ARG A 143 -2.71 11.14 13.11
N ASP A 144 -3.90 11.03 12.52
CA ASP A 144 -4.85 9.96 12.85
C ASP A 144 -4.42 8.59 12.30
N SER A 145 -3.19 8.18 12.57
CA SER A 145 -2.56 6.98 12.03
C SER A 145 -1.81 6.23 13.11
N TYR A 146 -1.74 4.91 13.00
CA TYR A 146 -0.85 4.09 13.83
C TYR A 146 0.56 4.10 13.23
N PRO A 147 1.57 4.57 13.98
CA PRO A 147 2.96 4.54 13.52
C PRO A 147 3.47 3.11 13.28
N LEU A 148 4.42 2.99 12.37
CA LEU A 148 5.07 1.73 12.02
C LEU A 148 6.55 1.80 12.41
N ARG A 149 6.97 0.94 13.35
CA ARG A 149 8.33 0.93 13.90
C ARG A 149 8.96 -0.45 13.85
N PHE A 150 10.26 -0.50 13.64
CA PHE A 150 11.05 -1.72 13.80
C PHE A 150 11.31 -1.96 15.29
N LYS A 151 10.81 -3.08 15.80
CA LYS A 151 10.93 -3.54 17.20
C LYS A 151 11.41 -4.99 17.23
N PRO A 152 11.84 -5.54 18.38
CA PRO A 152 12.23 -6.94 18.45
C PRO A 152 11.12 -7.85 17.92
N CYS A 153 11.51 -8.83 17.11
CA CYS A 153 10.58 -9.76 16.50
C CYS A 153 9.86 -10.62 17.55
N THR A 154 8.55 -10.67 17.46
CA THR A 154 7.65 -11.49 18.27
C THR A 154 6.60 -12.09 17.34
N LYS A 155 6.18 -13.33 17.56
CA LYS A 155 5.10 -13.92 16.77
C LYS A 155 3.76 -13.29 17.20
N SER A 156 3.41 -12.16 16.60
CA SER A 156 2.25 -11.33 16.98
C SER A 156 1.51 -10.76 15.77
N GLU A 157 0.24 -10.45 15.96
CA GLU A 157 -0.62 -9.95 14.87
C GLU A 157 -0.20 -8.54 14.41
N ASN A 158 0.29 -7.71 15.34
CA ASN A 158 0.77 -6.36 15.05
C ASN A 158 2.14 -6.32 14.34
N GLN A 159 2.76 -7.48 14.10
CA GLN A 159 3.96 -7.66 13.26
C GLN A 159 3.69 -8.48 11.98
N SER A 160 2.44 -8.92 11.78
CA SER A 160 2.03 -9.73 10.64
C SER A 160 1.32 -8.88 9.59
N PHE A 161 1.79 -8.91 8.35
CA PHE A 161 1.24 -8.12 7.24
C PHE A 161 0.71 -9.00 6.12
N ALA A 162 -0.22 -8.45 5.34
CA ALA A 162 -0.78 -9.06 4.16
C ALA A 162 -0.96 -8.02 3.05
N PHE A 163 -0.95 -8.49 1.81
CA PHE A 163 -1.39 -7.68 0.67
C PHE A 163 -2.90 -7.78 0.51
N VAL A 164 -3.51 -6.66 0.14
CA VAL A 164 -4.93 -6.57 -0.25
C VAL A 164 -4.99 -5.94 -1.63
N SER A 165 -5.80 -6.50 -2.52
CA SER A 165 -5.91 -5.96 -3.87
C SER A 165 -6.57 -4.57 -3.89
N LYS A 166 -6.17 -3.73 -4.84
CA LYS A 166 -6.86 -2.46 -5.15
C LYS A 166 -8.36 -2.68 -5.36
N MET A 167 -8.75 -3.78 -6.00
CA MET A 167 -10.15 -4.09 -6.27
C MET A 167 -10.95 -4.32 -4.99
N GLN A 168 -10.40 -5.04 -4.01
CA GLN A 168 -11.06 -5.20 -2.71
C GLN A 168 -11.21 -3.88 -1.96
N ALA A 169 -10.23 -2.99 -2.04
CA ALA A 169 -10.35 -1.65 -1.47
C ALA A 169 -11.49 -0.85 -2.14
N VAL A 170 -11.55 -0.87 -3.47
CA VAL A 170 -12.62 -0.22 -4.25
C VAL A 170 -14.00 -0.80 -3.89
N CYS A 171 -14.13 -2.12 -3.75
CA CYS A 171 -15.35 -2.77 -3.28
C CYS A 171 -15.76 -2.34 -1.87
N LYS A 172 -14.81 -2.28 -0.93
CA LYS A 172 -15.07 -1.84 0.45
C LYS A 172 -15.53 -0.38 0.53
N LEU A 173 -15.10 0.45 -0.42
CA LEU A 173 -15.53 1.85 -0.54
C LEU A 173 -16.93 1.99 -1.17
N GLY A 174 -17.60 0.89 -1.53
CA GLY A 174 -18.96 0.91 -2.08
C GLY A 174 -19.02 1.34 -3.55
N ASN A 175 -17.92 1.24 -4.28
CA ASN A 175 -17.86 1.64 -5.68
C ASN A 175 -18.55 0.60 -6.59
N GLU A 176 -19.31 1.07 -7.57
CA GLU A 176 -20.07 0.25 -8.54
C GLU A 176 -19.17 -0.61 -9.44
N LEU A 177 -17.86 -0.34 -9.48
CA LEU A 177 -16.86 -1.12 -10.22
C LEU A 177 -16.50 -2.46 -9.55
N CYS A 178 -17.05 -2.77 -8.37
CA CYS A 178 -16.81 -4.03 -7.70
C CYS A 178 -17.25 -5.23 -8.58
N PRO A 179 -16.33 -6.14 -8.96
CA PRO A 179 -16.68 -7.27 -9.80
C PRO A 179 -17.62 -8.23 -9.06
N LYS A 180 -18.46 -8.92 -9.83
CA LYS A 180 -19.35 -9.98 -9.31
C LYS A 180 -18.62 -11.30 -9.04
N ASP A 181 -17.45 -11.46 -9.66
CA ASP A 181 -16.61 -12.65 -9.50
C ASP A 181 -15.60 -12.40 -8.38
N GLU A 182 -15.54 -13.33 -7.42
CA GLU A 182 -14.62 -13.25 -6.29
C GLU A 182 -13.17 -13.56 -6.71
N ASP A 183 -12.94 -14.38 -7.74
CA ASP A 183 -11.58 -14.76 -8.15
C ASP A 183 -10.79 -13.54 -8.68
N ASP A 184 -11.50 -12.63 -9.36
CA ASP A 184 -10.95 -11.34 -9.83
C ASP A 184 -10.52 -10.43 -8.67
N LEU A 185 -11.11 -10.59 -7.47
CA LEU A 185 -10.77 -9.79 -6.29
C LEU A 185 -9.41 -10.17 -5.70
N PHE A 186 -8.94 -11.40 -5.90
CA PHE A 186 -7.72 -11.92 -5.25
C PHE A 186 -6.57 -12.15 -6.23
N ALA A 187 -6.80 -12.07 -7.54
CA ALA A 187 -5.78 -12.31 -8.57
C ALA A 187 -4.49 -11.48 -8.34
N ALA A 188 -4.63 -10.19 -8.02
CA ALA A 188 -3.50 -9.31 -7.71
C ALA A 188 -2.69 -9.78 -6.48
N GLU A 189 -3.38 -10.19 -5.41
CA GLU A 189 -2.72 -10.71 -4.21
C GLU A 189 -1.93 -11.97 -4.50
N ALA A 190 -2.50 -12.89 -5.28
CA ALA A 190 -1.83 -14.12 -5.68
C ALA A 190 -0.55 -13.85 -6.49
N VAL A 191 -0.57 -12.86 -7.39
CA VAL A 191 0.61 -12.46 -8.17
C VAL A 191 1.72 -11.93 -7.27
N VAL A 192 1.40 -11.01 -6.36
CA VAL A 192 2.40 -10.43 -5.45
C VAL A 192 2.92 -11.48 -4.46
N LEU A 193 2.04 -12.31 -3.89
CA LEU A 193 2.45 -13.38 -2.98
C LEU A 193 3.31 -14.44 -3.67
N LYS A 194 3.01 -14.79 -4.93
CA LYS A 194 3.85 -15.69 -5.71
C LYS A 194 5.25 -15.11 -5.92
N ARG A 195 5.35 -13.82 -6.24
CA ARG A 195 6.65 -13.14 -6.35
C ARG A 195 7.36 -13.14 -5.00
N LEU A 196 6.69 -12.71 -3.94
CA LEU A 196 7.20 -12.73 -2.57
C LEU A 196 7.76 -14.11 -2.19
N SER A 197 7.05 -15.19 -2.53
CA SER A 197 7.45 -16.58 -2.25
C SER A 197 8.78 -17.01 -2.86
N GLN A 198 9.22 -16.34 -3.93
CA GLN A 198 10.50 -16.59 -4.57
C GLN A 198 11.66 -15.90 -3.84
N PHE A 199 11.36 -14.95 -2.94
CA PHE A 199 12.35 -14.07 -2.29
C PHE A 199 12.39 -14.18 -0.76
N ILE A 200 11.31 -14.67 -0.14
CA ILE A 200 11.27 -14.92 1.31
C ILE A 200 12.20 -16.08 1.70
N SER A 201 12.90 -15.88 2.81
CA SER A 201 13.74 -16.88 3.48
C SER A 201 12.94 -17.75 4.43
#